data_AF-A0A8S3JKT3-F1
#
_entry.id   AF-A0A8S3JKT3-F1
#
_cell.length_a   1.000
_cell.length_b   1.000
_cell.length_c   1.000
_cell.angle_alpha   90.00
_cell.angle_beta   90.00
_cell.angle_gamma   90.00
#
_symmetry.space_group_name_H-M   'P 1'
#
loop_
_entity.id
_entity.type
_entity.pdbx_description
1 polymer ?
#
loop_
_entity_poly.entity_id
_entity_poly.type
_entity_poly.pdbx_seq_one_letter_code
_entity_poly.pdbx_strand_id
1 'polypeptide(L)'
;MADNRGEGGTFALCALLTGEHSRLRARAKHVISIVSIFAASLLIGDGALTPAISVLSAVEGLATTSQALTKWILPVTVFIIVILFFVQMFGSSKIGLTFAPIMIVWFVVLFSIGIWRITLDPSILRAFNPWEAVSYLIREKQKGFMQIGNRSKTNEFKILSF
;
A
#
# COMPACT_ATOMS: atom_id res chain seq x y z
N MET A 1 -26.27 -21.93 -6.59
CA MET A 1 -24.88 -22.03 -7.04
C MET A 1 -24.70 -21.02 -8.17
N ALA A 2 -24.25 -19.81 -7.82
CA ALA A 2 -23.90 -18.79 -8.82
C ALA A 2 -22.39 -18.91 -9.05
N ASP A 3 -22.05 -19.77 -10.00
CA ASP A 3 -20.70 -19.89 -10.53
C ASP A 3 -20.42 -18.65 -11.39
N ASN A 4 -19.64 -17.72 -10.85
CA ASN A 4 -19.09 -16.59 -11.59
C ASN A 4 -17.57 -16.75 -11.68
N ARG A 5 -17.14 -17.82 -12.37
CA ARG A 5 -15.86 -17.95 -13.08
C ARG A 5 -14.61 -17.33 -12.43
N GLY A 6 -14.43 -17.45 -11.12
CA GLY A 6 -13.19 -17.04 -10.46
C GLY A 6 -12.83 -15.55 -10.59
N GLU A 7 -13.74 -14.70 -11.07
CA GLU A 7 -13.49 -13.27 -11.28
C GLU A 7 -14.09 -12.46 -10.12
N GLY A 8 -13.23 -12.18 -9.14
CA GLY A 8 -13.33 -11.09 -8.16
C GLY A 8 -14.69 -10.88 -7.46
N GLY A 9 -14.78 -11.28 -6.19
CA GLY A 9 -16.00 -11.13 -5.37
C GLY A 9 -16.63 -9.72 -5.34
N THR A 10 -15.87 -8.66 -5.63
CA THR A 10 -16.37 -7.28 -5.75
C THR A 10 -17.19 -7.05 -7.03
N PHE A 11 -16.78 -7.62 -8.16
CA PHE A 11 -17.52 -7.54 -9.43
C PHE A 11 -18.77 -8.41 -9.40
N ALA A 12 -18.71 -9.58 -8.74
CA ALA A 12 -19.86 -10.42 -8.51
C ALA A 12 -20.93 -9.72 -7.65
N LEU A 13 -20.54 -9.03 -6.56
CA LEU A 13 -21.45 -8.23 -5.74
C LEU A 13 -22.04 -7.03 -6.49
N CYS A 14 -21.23 -6.32 -7.28
CA CYS A 14 -21.72 -5.20 -8.10
C CYS A 14 -22.71 -5.67 -9.18
N ALA A 15 -22.45 -6.82 -9.82
CA ALA A 15 -23.36 -7.44 -10.78
C ALA A 15 -24.67 -7.92 -10.13
N LEU A 16 -24.62 -8.44 -8.89
CA LEU A 16 -25.81 -8.87 -8.16
C LEU A 16 -26.72 -7.69 -7.76
N LEU A 17 -26.14 -6.57 -7.33
CA LEU A 17 -26.88 -5.36 -6.92
C LEU A 17 -27.48 -4.61 -8.12
N THR A 18 -26.83 -4.70 -9.27
CA THR A 18 -27.26 -4.05 -10.53
C THR A 18 -28.12 -4.98 -11.41
N GLY A 19 -28.17 -6.28 -11.09
CA GLY A 19 -28.88 -7.31 -11.84
C GLY A 19 -30.41 -7.14 -11.88
N GLU A 20 -31.02 -7.81 -12.85
CA GLU A 20 -32.44 -7.70 -13.26
C GLU A 20 -33.45 -7.85 -12.09
N HIS A 21 -33.09 -8.61 -11.04
CA HIS A 21 -33.93 -8.85 -9.85
C HIS A 21 -33.94 -7.72 -8.81
N SER A 22 -33.17 -6.65 -9.02
CA SER A 22 -33.08 -5.52 -8.09
C SER A 22 -34.27 -4.57 -8.21
N ARG A 23 -35.12 -4.47 -7.16
CA ARG A 23 -36.25 -3.53 -7.03
C ARG A 23 -35.82 -2.07 -6.79
N LEU A 24 -34.59 -1.71 -7.17
CA LEU A 24 -34.07 -0.36 -6.98
C LEU A 24 -34.68 0.61 -7.99
N ARG A 25 -35.05 1.80 -7.51
CA ARG A 25 -35.55 2.92 -8.33
C ARG A 25 -34.50 3.28 -9.40
N ALA A 26 -34.93 3.66 -10.60
CA ALA A 26 -34.03 3.93 -11.73
C ALA A 26 -32.84 4.86 -11.40
N ARG A 27 -33.04 5.87 -10.53
CA ARG A 27 -31.97 6.74 -10.02
C ARG A 27 -30.92 6.02 -9.17
N ALA A 28 -31.35 5.10 -8.30
CA ALA A 28 -30.42 4.33 -7.46
C ALA A 28 -29.57 3.37 -8.30
N LYS A 29 -30.14 2.72 -9.33
CA LYS A 29 -29.38 1.90 -10.28
C LYS A 29 -28.32 2.71 -11.03
N HIS A 30 -28.65 3.92 -11.45
CA HIS A 30 -27.71 4.81 -12.14
C HIS A 30 -26.54 5.25 -11.23
N VAL A 31 -26.83 5.64 -9.99
CA VAL A 31 -25.81 6.02 -9.00
C VAL A 31 -24.89 4.84 -8.67
N ILE A 32 -25.45 3.66 -8.42
CA ILE A 32 -24.67 2.46 -8.10
C ILE A 32 -23.78 2.06 -9.28
N SER A 33 -24.28 2.16 -10.52
CA SER A 33 -23.47 1.89 -11.71
C SER A 33 -22.25 2.83 -11.79
N ILE A 34 -22.46 4.15 -11.64
CA ILE A 34 -21.36 5.13 -11.64
C ILE A 34 -20.36 4.83 -10.52
N VAL A 35 -20.84 4.56 -9.31
CA VAL A 35 -19.98 4.22 -8.16
C VAL A 35 -19.21 2.92 -8.41
N SER A 36 -19.83 1.91 -9.03
CA SER A 36 -19.17 0.64 -9.34
C SER A 36 -18.08 0.79 -10.40
N ILE A 37 -18.31 1.60 -11.45
CA ILE A 37 -17.30 1.90 -12.48
C ILE A 37 -16.16 2.70 -11.86
N PHE A 38 -16.48 3.68 -11.01
CA PHE A 38 -15.47 4.47 -10.31
C PHE A 38 -14.63 3.61 -9.35
N ALA A 39 -15.26 2.75 -8.56
CA ALA A 39 -14.59 1.82 -7.67
C ALA A 39 -13.72 0.81 -8.44
N ALA A 40 -14.21 0.29 -9.57
CA ALA A 40 -13.44 -0.59 -10.44
C ALA A 40 -12.20 0.12 -11.01
N SER A 41 -12.35 1.37 -11.46
CA SER A 41 -11.23 2.19 -11.93
C SER A 41 -10.19 2.44 -10.83
N LEU A 42 -10.64 2.77 -9.61
CA LEU A 42 -9.73 2.93 -8.46
C LEU A 42 -8.99 1.63 -8.14
N LEU A 43 -9.68 0.49 -8.15
CA LEU A 43 -9.07 -0.79 -7.81
C LEU A 43 -8.03 -1.22 -8.85
N ILE A 44 -8.31 -0.97 -10.13
CA ILE A 44 -7.35 -1.20 -11.22
C ILE A 44 -6.16 -0.25 -11.09
N GLY A 45 -6.41 1.03 -10.76
CA GLY A 45 -5.38 2.03 -10.53
C GLY A 45 -4.46 1.68 -9.34
N ASP A 46 -5.04 1.33 -8.20
CA ASP A 46 -4.31 0.99 -6.97
C ASP A 46 -3.47 -0.29 -7.14
N GLY A 47 -3.99 -1.26 -7.91
CA GLY A 47 -3.26 -2.47 -8.28
C GLY A 47 -2.00 -2.22 -9.13
N ALA A 48 -1.98 -1.18 -9.95
CA ALA A 48 -0.81 -0.78 -10.74
C ALA A 48 0.10 0.21 -9.99
N LEU A 49 -0.48 1.07 -9.15
CA LEU A 49 0.21 2.15 -8.46
C LEU A 49 1.08 1.63 -7.31
N THR A 50 0.61 0.63 -6.55
CA THR A 50 1.36 0.08 -5.40
C THR A 50 2.71 -0.57 -5.80
N PRO A 51 2.79 -1.44 -6.83
CA PRO A 51 4.07 -1.96 -7.30
C PRO A 51 5.00 -0.87 -7.83
N ALA A 52 4.46 0.14 -8.53
CA ALA A 52 5.26 1.24 -9.07
C ALA A 52 5.90 2.08 -7.96
N ILE A 53 5.10 2.48 -6.95
CA ILE A 53 5.59 3.30 -5.84
C ILE A 53 6.58 2.52 -4.97
N SER A 54 6.29 1.26 -4.64
CA SER A 54 7.19 0.46 -3.80
C SER A 54 8.54 0.19 -4.46
N VAL A 55 8.58 -0.11 -5.76
CA VAL A 55 9.85 -0.32 -6.50
C VAL A 55 10.60 1.00 -6.62
N LEU A 56 9.93 2.09 -6.99
CA LEU A 56 10.57 3.40 -7.09
C LEU A 56 11.20 3.81 -5.74
N SER A 57 10.45 3.66 -4.64
CA SER A 57 10.94 3.95 -3.29
C SER A 57 12.14 3.09 -2.89
N ALA A 58 12.16 1.81 -3.25
CA ALA A 58 13.30 0.93 -2.99
C ALA A 58 14.55 1.36 -3.79
N VAL A 59 14.39 1.70 -5.06
CA VAL A 59 15.49 2.13 -5.94
C VAL A 59 16.02 3.51 -5.53
N GLU A 60 15.14 4.45 -5.17
CA GLU A 60 15.53 5.76 -4.63
C GLU A 60 16.27 5.62 -3.29
N GLY A 61 15.82 4.71 -2.41
CA GLY A 61 16.51 4.39 -1.17
C GLY A 61 17.94 3.90 -1.40
N LEU A 62 18.15 3.03 -2.39
CA LEU A 62 19.48 2.57 -2.82
C LEU A 62 20.34 3.71 -3.40
N ALA A 63 19.75 4.65 -4.13
CA ALA A 63 20.47 5.76 -4.76
C ALA A 63 20.99 6.80 -3.75
N THR A 64 20.44 6.86 -2.53
CA THR A 64 20.95 7.77 -1.47
C THR A 64 22.40 7.51 -1.09
N THR A 65 22.94 6.32 -1.40
CA THR A 65 24.31 5.92 -1.08
C THR A 65 25.28 6.15 -2.25
N SER A 66 24.81 6.39 -3.48
CA SER A 66 25.66 6.63 -4.65
C SER A 66 25.02 7.56 -5.69
N GLN A 67 25.60 8.76 -5.85
CA GLN A 67 25.17 9.80 -6.80
C GLN A 67 25.24 9.36 -8.28
N ALA A 68 26.07 8.36 -8.60
CA ALA A 68 26.20 7.85 -9.97
C ALA A 68 24.97 7.05 -10.43
N LEU A 69 24.18 6.51 -9.49
CA LEU A 69 22.99 5.71 -9.78
C LEU A 69 21.75 6.56 -10.09
N THR A 70 21.77 7.87 -9.80
CA THR A 70 20.60 8.75 -9.93
C THR A 70 20.06 8.82 -11.35
N LYS A 71 20.92 8.78 -12.36
CA LYS A 71 20.53 8.75 -13.78
C LYS A 71 19.91 7.41 -14.21
N TRP A 72 20.17 6.34 -13.47
CA TRP A 72 19.74 4.98 -13.76
C TRP A 72 18.48 4.56 -12.99
N ILE A 73 17.99 5.37 -12.03
CA ILE A 73 16.81 5.06 -11.21
C ILE A 73 15.59 4.76 -12.08
N LEU A 74 15.24 5.68 -13.00
CA LEU A 74 14.08 5.55 -13.87
C LEU A 74 14.14 4.30 -14.76
N PRO A 75 15.21 4.07 -15.56
CA PRO A 75 15.25 2.90 -16.43
C PRO A 75 15.30 1.58 -15.65
N VAL A 76 15.98 1.53 -14.50
CA VAL A 76 16.02 0.32 -13.65
C VAL A 76 14.66 0.04 -13.03
N THR A 77 13.94 1.07 -12.57
CA THR A 77 12.60 0.92 -11.99
C THR A 77 11.62 0.36 -13.03
N VAL A 78 11.60 0.94 -14.24
CA VAL A 78 10.76 0.45 -15.34
C VAL A 78 11.11 -0.99 -15.69
N PHE A 79 12.40 -1.32 -15.77
CA PHE A 79 12.87 -2.67 -16.05
C PHE A 79 12.40 -3.69 -14.99
N ILE A 80 12.52 -3.35 -13.70
CA ILE A 80 12.05 -4.21 -12.60
C ILE A 80 10.53 -4.39 -12.68
N ILE A 81 9.77 -3.32 -12.91
CA ILE A 81 8.30 -3.40 -13.04
C ILE A 81 7.91 -4.32 -14.20
N VAL A 82 8.53 -4.16 -15.37
CA VAL A 82 8.26 -5.02 -16.53
C VAL A 82 8.52 -6.49 -16.19
N ILE A 83 9.64 -6.81 -15.53
CA ILE A 83 9.96 -8.17 -15.11
C ILE A 83 8.95 -8.69 -14.08
N LEU A 84 8.58 -7.88 -13.08
CA LEU A 84 7.62 -8.28 -12.05
C LEU A 84 6.25 -8.60 -12.65
N PHE A 85 5.74 -7.75 -13.54
CA PHE A 85 4.48 -7.99 -14.25
C PHE A 85 4.59 -9.15 -15.25
N PHE A 86 5.75 -9.34 -15.87
CA PHE A 86 5.99 -10.49 -16.74
C PHE A 86 5.92 -11.80 -15.94
N VAL A 87 6.51 -11.86 -14.74
CA VAL A 87 6.41 -13.05 -13.88
C VAL A 87 4.95 -13.31 -13.45
N GLN A 88 4.15 -12.26 -13.23
CA GLN A 88 2.72 -12.40 -12.88
C GLN A 88 1.89 -13.13 -13.95
N MET A 89 2.32 -13.11 -15.21
CA MET A 89 1.60 -13.78 -16.31
C MET A 89 1.60 -15.31 -16.23
N PHE A 90 2.51 -15.91 -15.45
CA PHE A 90 2.60 -17.36 -15.27
C PHE A 90 1.52 -17.94 -14.31
N GLY A 91 0.60 -17.09 -13.87
CA GLY A 91 -0.58 -17.45 -13.08
C GLY A 91 -0.41 -17.06 -11.61
N SER A 92 -1.21 -16.08 -11.16
CA SER A 92 -1.22 -15.57 -9.78
C SER A 92 -1.41 -16.66 -8.73
N SER A 93 -2.09 -17.76 -9.08
CA SER A 93 -2.26 -18.92 -8.19
C SER A 93 -0.94 -19.62 -7.84
N LYS A 94 -0.01 -19.74 -8.80
CA LYS A 94 1.28 -20.41 -8.55
C LYS A 94 2.23 -19.53 -7.75
N ILE A 95 2.24 -18.23 -8.06
CA ILE A 95 3.08 -17.24 -7.38
C ILE A 95 2.59 -17.04 -5.95
N GLY A 96 1.29 -16.95 -5.74
CA GLY A 96 0.68 -16.85 -4.41
C GLY A 96 1.01 -18.04 -3.52
N LEU A 97 1.07 -19.25 -4.09
CA LEU A 97 1.44 -20.46 -3.34
C LEU A 97 2.91 -20.42 -2.88
N THR A 98 3.82 -19.88 -3.69
CA THR A 98 5.24 -19.72 -3.33
C THR A 98 5.47 -18.53 -2.38
N PHE A 99 4.68 -17.47 -2.51
CA PHE A 99 4.78 -16.30 -1.63
C PHE A 99 4.26 -16.59 -0.22
N ALA A 100 3.28 -17.49 -0.07
CA ALA A 100 2.69 -17.79 1.23
C ALA A 100 3.72 -18.29 2.27
N PRO A 101 4.60 -19.26 1.99
CA PRO A 101 5.68 -19.65 2.90
C PRO A 101 6.62 -18.50 3.28
N ILE A 102 6.99 -17.65 2.31
CA ILE A 102 7.89 -16.50 2.54
C ILE A 102 7.24 -15.51 3.50
N MET A 103 5.94 -15.24 3.32
CA MET A 103 5.17 -14.37 4.21
C MET A 103 5.08 -14.95 5.62
N ILE A 104 4.88 -16.27 5.77
CA ILE A 104 4.86 -16.93 7.08
C ILE A 104 6.20 -16.76 7.78
N VAL A 105 7.31 -17.03 7.10
CA VAL A 105 8.65 -16.86 7.67
C VAL A 105 8.87 -15.41 8.09
N TRP A 106 8.51 -14.45 7.25
CA TRP A 106 8.62 -13.03 7.55
C TRP A 106 7.81 -12.62 8.78
N PHE A 107 6.54 -13.06 8.87
CA PHE A 107 5.70 -12.80 10.04
C PHE A 107 6.25 -13.44 11.31
N VAL A 108 6.78 -14.66 11.24
CA VAL A 108 7.41 -15.34 12.39
C VAL A 108 8.65 -14.57 12.85
N VAL A 109 9.47 -14.08 11.92
CA VAL A 109 10.63 -13.24 12.25
C VAL A 109 10.19 -11.94 12.92
N LEU A 110 9.22 -11.23 12.37
CA LEU A 110 8.70 -10.00 12.98
C LEU A 110 8.04 -10.24 14.34
N PHE A 111 7.30 -11.32 14.48
CA PHE A 111 6.67 -11.71 15.74
C PHE A 111 7.72 -11.99 16.81
N SER A 112 8.78 -12.73 16.45
CA SER A 112 9.89 -13.04 17.35
C SER A 112 10.63 -11.77 17.79
N ILE A 113 10.96 -10.88 16.84
CA ILE A 113 11.59 -9.59 17.13
C ILE A 113 10.66 -8.72 17.99
N GLY A 114 9.35 -8.72 17.70
CA GLY A 114 8.34 -7.97 18.44
C GLY A 114 8.26 -8.42 19.89
N ILE A 115 8.17 -9.73 20.15
CA ILE A 115 8.19 -10.29 21.50
C ILE A 115 9.49 -9.91 22.22
N TRP A 116 10.63 -10.07 21.57
CA TRP A 116 11.91 -9.70 22.16
C TRP A 116 11.91 -8.22 22.58
N ARG A 117 11.46 -7.31 21.71
CA ARG A 117 11.39 -5.88 22.04
C ARG A 117 10.42 -5.58 23.18
N ILE A 118 9.27 -6.24 23.24
CA ILE A 118 8.30 -6.09 24.34
C ILE A 118 8.91 -6.53 25.68
N THR A 119 9.72 -7.60 25.69
CA THR A 119 10.39 -8.04 26.92
C THR A 119 11.51 -7.11 27.38
N LEU A 120 12.19 -6.40 26.47
CA LEU A 120 13.20 -5.41 26.84
C LEU A 120 12.58 -4.11 27.36
N ASP A 121 11.49 -3.68 26.73
CA ASP A 121 10.86 -2.41 27.07
C ASP A 121 9.33 -2.57 27.10
N PRO A 122 8.76 -2.98 28.25
CA PRO A 122 7.31 -3.11 28.40
C PRO A 122 6.58 -1.77 28.28
N SER A 123 7.31 -0.64 28.31
CA SER A 123 6.77 0.70 28.06
C SER A 123 6.23 0.84 26.63
N ILE A 124 6.70 0.02 25.68
CA ILE A 124 6.20 -0.01 24.29
C ILE A 124 4.69 -0.30 24.26
N LEU A 125 4.17 -1.07 25.22
CA LEU A 125 2.73 -1.36 25.32
C LEU A 125 1.90 -0.10 25.63
N ARG A 126 2.49 0.93 26.24
CA ARG A 126 1.82 2.23 26.46
C ARG A 126 1.61 2.99 25.15
N ALA A 127 2.40 2.73 24.10
CA ALA A 127 2.22 3.37 22.80
C ALA A 127 0.91 2.96 22.11
N PHE A 128 0.31 1.82 22.48
CA PHE A 128 -1.03 1.43 22.03
C PHE A 128 -2.16 2.21 22.72
N ASN A 129 -1.88 2.90 23.83
CA ASN A 129 -2.88 3.71 24.50
C ASN A 129 -3.05 5.04 23.73
N PRO A 130 -4.22 5.31 23.10
CA PRO A 130 -4.45 6.56 22.37
C PRO A 130 -4.36 7.79 23.28
N TRP A 131 -4.55 7.61 24.59
CA TRP A 131 -4.38 8.67 25.58
C TRP A 131 -2.92 9.15 25.69
N GLU A 132 -1.94 8.24 25.55
CA GLU A 132 -0.52 8.59 25.56
C GLU A 132 -0.16 9.41 24.32
N ALA A 133 -0.69 9.02 23.15
CA ALA A 133 -0.50 9.77 21.90
C ALA A 133 -1.11 11.19 21.97
N VAL A 134 -2.33 11.32 22.52
CA VAL A 134 -2.99 12.63 22.70
C VAL A 134 -2.26 13.48 23.74
N SER A 135 -1.84 12.89 24.86
CA SER A 135 -1.12 13.62 25.91
C SER A 135 0.27 14.08 25.43
N TYR A 136 0.97 13.28 24.63
CA TYR A 136 2.21 13.66 23.94
C TYR A 136 1.97 14.80 22.94
N LEU A 137 0.91 14.73 22.13
CA LEU A 137 0.57 15.82 21.21
C LEU A 137 0.29 17.15 21.93
N ILE A 138 -0.32 17.09 23.12
CA ILE A 138 -0.67 18.27 23.92
C ILE A 138 0.57 18.81 24.67
N ARG A 139 1.43 17.94 25.20
CA ARG A 139 2.65 18.32 25.95
C ARG A 139 3.78 18.79 25.03
N GLU A 140 3.98 18.13 23.90
CA GLU A 140 5.06 18.40 22.94
C GLU A 140 4.60 19.25 21.73
N LYS A 141 3.47 19.98 21.82
CA LYS A 141 2.91 20.83 20.73
C LYS A 141 3.96 21.61 19.92
N GLN A 142 4.98 22.15 20.58
CA GLN A 142 6.05 22.94 19.94
C GLN A 142 7.14 22.10 19.26
N LYS A 143 7.47 20.90 19.78
CA LYS A 143 8.53 20.03 19.22
C LYS A 143 8.00 19.09 18.13
N GLY A 144 6.75 18.62 18.26
CA GLY A 144 6.09 17.80 17.25
C GLY A 144 5.86 18.57 15.94
N PHE A 145 5.40 19.82 16.03
CA PHE A 145 5.22 20.67 14.85
C PHE A 145 6.57 21.02 14.18
N MET A 146 7.65 21.19 14.96
CA MET A 146 8.98 21.47 14.45
C MET A 146 9.59 20.27 13.70
N GLN A 147 9.38 19.03 14.17
CA GLN A 147 9.90 17.83 13.50
C GLN A 147 9.17 17.53 12.17
N ILE A 148 7.86 17.79 12.10
CA ILE A 148 7.07 17.62 10.88
C ILE A 148 7.36 18.78 9.90
N GLY A 149 7.46 20.01 10.42
CA GLY A 149 7.75 21.21 9.62
C GLY A 149 9.17 21.26 9.04
N ASN A 150 10.18 20.79 9.79
CA ASN A 150 11.57 20.81 9.32
C ASN A 150 11.80 19.84 8.16
N ARG A 151 11.06 18.72 8.11
CA ARG A 151 11.17 17.72 7.03
C ARG A 151 10.55 18.19 5.71
N SER A 152 9.59 19.11 5.76
CA SER A 152 9.02 19.75 4.56
C SER A 152 10.02 20.70 3.90
N LYS A 153 10.73 21.52 4.69
CA LYS A 153 11.70 22.49 4.15
C LYS A 153 12.98 21.85 3.60
N THR A 154 13.43 20.71 4.13
CA THR A 154 14.64 20.03 3.64
C THR A 154 14.43 19.35 2.29
N ASN A 155 13.21 18.95 1.95
CA ASN A 155 12.91 18.31 0.66
C ASN A 155 12.74 19.34 -0.47
N GLU A 156 12.16 20.52 -0.22
CA GLU A 156 12.02 21.57 -1.25
C GLU A 156 13.38 22.14 -1.69
N PHE A 157 14.36 22.25 -0.79
CA PHE A 157 15.70 22.72 -1.12
C PHE A 157 16.52 21.75 -1.99
N LYS A 158 16.15 20.47 -2.01
CA LYS A 158 16.85 19.45 -2.82
C LYS A 158 16.27 19.32 -4.24
N ILE A 159 15.08 19.87 -4.49
CA ILE A 159 14.40 19.86 -5.80
C ILE A 159 14.73 21.12 -6.61
N LEU A 160 15.12 22.22 -5.96
CA LEU A 160 15.47 23.50 -6.61
C LEU A 160 16.98 23.68 -6.90
N SER A 161 17.81 22.66 -6.67
CA SER A 161 19.25 22.67 -6.98
C SER A 161 19.67 21.63 -8.02
N PHE A 162 18.74 21.22 -8.89
CA PHE A 162 19.02 20.59 -10.18
C PHE A 162 18.60 21.54 -11.31
#